data_AF-A0AAF0MK91-F1
#
_entry.id   AF-A0AAF0MK91-F1
#
_cell.length_a   1.000
_cell.length_b   1.000
_cell.length_c   1.000
_cell.angle_alpha   90.00
_cell.angle_beta   90.00
_cell.angle_gamma   90.00
#
_symmetry.space_group_name_H-M   'P 1'
#
loop_
_entity.id
_entity.type
_entity.pdbx_description
1 polymer ?
#
loop_
_entity_poly.entity_id
_entity_poly.type
_entity_poly.pdbx_seq_one_letter_code
_entity_poly.pdbx_strand_id
1 'polypeptide(L)'
;MSDDRPTETTRPNRFVTVLAIVGAAFLVTAGTLTAIRSISTPTDTAHTPGNPYTVAVWTAGGQDEIDECKGAVDLTKLYGIPTIAEHDRCGGDDFPKTAGTMIRLTGKDAGTYRVEGVVAHLNGKKNTSADIPRGYDLIYQTCDTGFTNMSFTALTKVRP
;
A
#
# COMPACT_ATOMS: atom_id res chain seq x y z
N MET A 1 39.46 -22.47 26.94
CA MET A 1 38.33 -23.27 26.43
C MET A 1 37.13 -23.02 27.32
N SER A 2 35.99 -22.83 26.65
CA SER A 2 34.59 -23.04 27.08
C SER A 2 33.75 -21.83 26.70
N ASP A 3 33.24 -21.92 25.47
CA ASP A 3 31.93 -21.37 25.06
C ASP A 3 30.87 -21.70 26.12
N ASP A 4 29.96 -20.77 26.37
CA ASP A 4 28.54 -21.12 26.41
C ASP A 4 27.65 -19.88 26.27
N ARG A 5 26.72 -19.95 25.32
CA ARG A 5 25.77 -18.91 24.92
C ARG A 5 24.58 -18.85 25.89
N PRO A 6 23.94 -17.68 26.07
CA PRO A 6 22.71 -17.58 26.84
C PRO A 6 21.50 -18.17 26.09
N THR A 7 20.66 -18.81 26.87
CA THR A 7 19.50 -19.63 26.53
C THR A 7 18.32 -18.79 26.05
N GLU A 8 17.73 -19.23 24.93
CA GLU A 8 16.54 -18.64 24.30
C GLU A 8 15.28 -18.89 25.17
N THR A 9 14.54 -17.82 25.42
CA THR A 9 13.32 -17.81 26.23
C THR A 9 12.09 -18.05 25.35
N THR A 10 11.52 -19.26 25.46
CA THR A 10 10.23 -19.61 24.85
C THR A 10 9.08 -18.84 25.50
N ARG A 11 8.35 -18.02 24.73
CA ARG A 11 7.01 -17.53 25.10
C ARG A 11 5.92 -18.39 24.46
N PRO A 12 4.90 -18.83 25.22
CA PRO A 12 3.74 -19.54 24.70
C PRO A 12 2.63 -18.54 24.34
N ASN A 13 1.77 -18.88 23.37
CA ASN A 13 0.32 -18.61 23.39
C ASN A 13 -0.37 -19.30 22.21
N ARG A 14 -1.13 -20.37 22.48
CA ARG A 14 -2.59 -20.33 22.72
C ARG A 14 -3.39 -20.13 21.44
N PHE A 15 -3.56 -21.23 20.71
CA PHE A 15 -4.76 -21.46 19.91
C PHE A 15 -5.63 -22.50 20.62
N VAL A 16 -6.89 -22.59 20.22
CA VAL A 16 -7.98 -23.46 20.70
C VAL A 16 -8.93 -22.79 21.68
N THR A 17 -9.95 -22.14 21.13
CA THR A 17 -11.38 -22.34 21.42
C THR A 17 -12.10 -21.77 20.17
N VAL A 18 -13.07 -22.43 19.55
CA VAL A 18 -14.50 -22.20 19.79
C VAL A 18 -15.30 -23.15 18.87
N LEU A 19 -16.10 -23.99 19.54
CA LEU A 19 -17.50 -24.35 19.24
C LEU A 19 -17.85 -25.25 18.03
N ALA A 20 -18.18 -26.51 18.38
CA ALA A 20 -19.03 -27.39 17.59
C ALA A 20 -20.48 -26.87 17.57
N ILE A 21 -21.09 -26.84 16.38
CA ILE A 21 -22.53 -26.63 16.19
C ILE A 21 -23.15 -27.92 15.63
N VAL A 22 -24.28 -28.27 16.23
CA VAL A 22 -25.13 -29.44 16.04
C VAL A 22 -25.88 -29.41 14.70
N GLY A 23 -25.89 -30.56 14.02
CA GLY A 23 -27.03 -31.24 13.38
C GLY A 23 -27.98 -30.50 12.43
N ALA A 24 -28.14 -31.05 11.21
CA ALA A 24 -29.44 -31.36 10.62
C ALA A 24 -29.27 -32.28 9.40
N ALA A 25 -30.01 -33.39 9.38
CA ALA A 25 -30.11 -34.32 8.26
C ALA A 25 -30.99 -33.73 7.15
N PHE A 26 -30.62 -33.95 5.89
CA PHE A 26 -31.55 -33.87 4.76
C PHE A 26 -31.30 -35.02 3.79
N LEU A 27 -32.35 -35.84 3.61
CA LEU A 27 -32.47 -36.82 2.53
C LEU A 27 -32.50 -36.08 1.19
N VAL A 28 -31.70 -36.53 0.22
CA VAL A 28 -31.76 -36.05 -1.17
C VAL A 28 -32.56 -37.06 -1.99
N THR A 29 -33.82 -36.72 -2.26
CA THR A 29 -34.65 -37.35 -3.30
C THR A 29 -34.19 -36.91 -4.69
N ALA A 30 -34.17 -37.85 -5.63
CA ALA A 30 -33.86 -37.65 -7.04
C ALA A 30 -34.76 -36.57 -7.68
N GLY A 31 -34.13 -35.54 -8.24
CA GLY A 31 -34.76 -34.44 -8.96
C GLY A 31 -33.81 -33.88 -10.01
N THR A 32 -34.37 -33.69 -11.20
CA THR A 32 -33.80 -33.23 -12.49
C THR A 32 -32.81 -32.05 -12.49
N LEU A 33 -31.78 -32.19 -13.34
CA LEU A 33 -31.01 -31.18 -14.11
C LEU A 33 -30.91 -29.75 -13.57
N THR A 34 -29.70 -29.32 -13.18
CA THR A 34 -29.28 -27.91 -13.24
C THR A 34 -27.78 -27.83 -13.49
N ALA A 35 -27.39 -26.90 -14.36
CA ALA A 35 -26.06 -26.68 -14.91
C ALA A 35 -24.89 -26.74 -13.91
N ILE A 36 -23.80 -27.38 -14.34
CA ILE A 36 -22.46 -27.19 -13.80
C ILE A 36 -22.16 -25.69 -13.73
N ARG A 37 -22.17 -25.13 -12.51
CA ARG A 37 -21.62 -23.81 -12.25
C ARG A 37 -20.12 -23.88 -12.57
N SER A 38 -19.69 -23.11 -13.56
CA SER A 38 -18.29 -22.75 -13.71
C SER A 38 -17.78 -22.22 -12.37
N ILE A 39 -16.84 -22.93 -11.78
CA ILE A 39 -15.96 -22.40 -10.74
C ILE A 39 -15.12 -21.32 -11.41
N SER A 40 -15.60 -20.08 -11.34
CA SER A 40 -14.73 -18.93 -11.49
C SER A 40 -13.66 -19.05 -10.41
N THR A 41 -12.43 -19.27 -10.84
CA THR A 41 -11.23 -18.95 -10.06
C THR A 41 -11.41 -17.59 -9.38
N PRO A 42 -10.90 -17.38 -8.16
CA PRO A 42 -10.81 -16.05 -7.58
C PRO A 42 -9.77 -15.28 -8.40
N THR A 43 -10.21 -14.76 -9.54
CA THR A 43 -9.54 -13.70 -10.26
C THR A 43 -9.58 -12.50 -9.35
N ASP A 44 -8.40 -12.12 -8.88
CA ASP A 44 -7.93 -10.76 -8.73
C ASP A 44 -8.93 -9.76 -8.12
N THR A 45 -8.57 -9.16 -6.99
CA THR A 45 -9.32 -8.06 -6.38
C THR A 45 -9.32 -6.87 -7.34
N ALA A 46 -10.20 -6.94 -8.34
CA ALA A 46 -10.35 -5.93 -9.36
C ALA A 46 -10.91 -4.68 -8.69
N HIS A 47 -10.18 -3.58 -8.88
CA HIS A 47 -10.62 -2.22 -8.63
C HIS A 47 -12.08 -2.04 -9.08
N THR A 48 -12.99 -1.86 -8.12
CA THR A 48 -14.40 -1.60 -8.43
C THR A 48 -14.50 -0.24 -9.13
N PRO A 49 -14.99 -0.19 -10.39
CA PRO A 49 -15.21 1.08 -11.07
C PRO A 49 -16.17 1.94 -10.24
N GLY A 50 -15.71 3.10 -9.78
CA GLY A 50 -16.55 4.07 -9.08
C GLY A 50 -16.02 4.58 -7.73
N ASN A 51 -14.99 3.96 -7.15
CA ASN A 51 -14.34 4.52 -5.95
C ASN A 51 -12.84 4.77 -6.22
N PRO A 52 -12.37 6.03 -6.18
CA PRO A 52 -10.97 6.33 -6.44
C PRO A 52 -10.07 5.66 -5.40
N TYR A 53 -8.90 5.20 -5.83
CA TYR A 53 -7.86 4.71 -4.92
C TYR A 53 -7.57 5.80 -3.88
N THR A 54 -7.63 5.46 -2.60
CA THR A 54 -7.56 6.43 -1.51
C THR A 54 -6.32 6.21 -0.66
N VAL A 55 -5.57 7.28 -0.42
CA VAL A 55 -4.41 7.30 0.47
C VAL A 55 -4.63 8.32 1.58
N ALA A 56 -4.29 7.95 2.82
CA ALA A 56 -4.28 8.87 3.94
C ALA A 56 -2.88 9.46 4.11
N VAL A 57 -2.77 10.79 4.06
CA VAL A 57 -1.55 11.50 4.48
C VAL A 57 -1.68 11.80 5.96
N TRP A 58 -1.10 10.95 6.80
CA TRP A 58 -1.40 10.91 8.24
C TRP A 58 -0.61 11.95 9.04
N THR A 59 0.61 12.28 8.61
CA THR A 59 1.47 13.28 9.26
C THR A 59 2.46 13.90 8.27
N ALA A 60 3.30 14.81 8.77
CA ALA A 60 4.51 15.28 8.10
C ALA A 60 5.73 14.90 8.96
N GLY A 61 6.86 14.58 8.32
CA GLY A 61 8.02 14.07 9.04
C GLY A 61 9.15 13.58 8.14
N GLY A 62 9.78 12.48 8.54
CA GLY A 62 10.87 11.80 7.87
C GLY A 62 10.80 10.29 8.07
N GLN A 63 11.96 9.66 8.21
CA GLN A 63 12.07 8.20 8.23
C GLN A 63 11.31 7.56 9.40
N ASP A 64 11.39 8.15 10.59
CA ASP A 64 10.74 7.61 11.80
C ASP A 64 9.22 7.53 11.60
N GLU A 65 8.60 8.57 11.03
CA GLU A 65 7.18 8.57 10.71
C GLU A 65 6.83 7.59 9.57
N ILE A 66 7.68 7.44 8.56
CA ILE A 66 7.44 6.47 7.47
C ILE A 66 7.47 5.04 8.05
N ASP A 67 8.37 4.76 8.99
CA ASP A 67 8.53 3.45 9.64
C ASP A 67 7.31 3.04 10.49
N GLU A 68 6.47 4.00 10.91
CA GLU A 68 5.23 3.71 11.64
C GLU A 68 4.14 3.06 10.79
N CYS A 69 4.23 3.15 9.45
CA CYS A 69 3.29 2.52 8.51
C CYS A 69 1.81 2.80 8.81
N LYS A 70 1.48 4.07 9.09
CA LYS A 70 0.12 4.57 9.36
C LYS A 70 -0.51 5.32 8.17
N GLY A 71 0.10 5.21 7.00
CA GLY A 71 -0.23 5.93 5.78
C GLY A 71 0.96 6.71 5.24
N ALA A 72 0.70 7.54 4.23
CA ALA A 72 1.71 8.40 3.63
C ALA A 72 2.14 9.54 4.56
N VAL A 73 3.42 9.91 4.48
CA VAL A 73 4.05 11.00 5.25
C VAL A 73 4.43 12.12 4.31
N ASP A 74 4.04 13.35 4.65
CA ASP A 74 4.49 14.56 3.94
C ASP A 74 5.95 14.89 4.28
N LEU A 75 6.81 14.83 3.26
CA LEU A 75 8.24 15.12 3.28
C LEU A 75 8.57 16.51 2.75
N THR A 76 7.58 17.36 2.50
CA THR A 76 7.77 18.62 1.77
C THR A 76 8.80 19.53 2.43
N LYS A 77 8.78 19.61 3.77
CA LYS A 77 9.75 20.40 4.52
C LYS A 77 11.18 19.85 4.40
N LEU A 78 11.33 18.53 4.31
CA LEU A 78 12.63 17.86 4.22
C LEU A 78 13.23 17.98 2.81
N TYR A 79 12.40 17.84 1.76
CA TYR A 79 12.87 17.85 0.37
C TYR A 79 12.81 19.23 -0.30
N GLY A 80 12.09 20.18 0.29
CA GLY A 80 11.85 21.49 -0.32
C GLY A 80 10.94 21.42 -1.54
N ILE A 81 10.19 20.34 -1.69
CA ILE A 81 9.20 20.10 -2.76
C ILE A 81 8.01 19.33 -2.24
N PRO A 82 6.79 19.59 -2.77
CA PRO A 82 5.63 18.77 -2.47
C PRO A 82 5.90 17.29 -2.73
N THR A 83 6.09 16.52 -1.67
CA THR A 83 6.36 15.08 -1.76
C THR A 83 5.79 14.36 -0.55
N ILE A 84 5.02 13.31 -0.81
CA ILE A 84 4.59 12.36 0.21
C ILE A 84 5.29 11.02 -0.04
N ALA A 85 5.53 10.26 1.02
CA ALA A 85 6.21 8.97 0.92
C ALA A 85 5.56 7.91 1.80
N GLU A 86 5.71 6.67 1.38
CA GLU A 86 5.31 5.48 2.12
C GLU A 86 6.24 4.31 1.78
N HIS A 87 6.38 3.36 2.70
CA HIS A 87 7.07 2.11 2.39
C HIS A 87 6.25 1.29 1.39
N ASP A 88 6.94 0.55 0.53
CA ASP A 88 6.35 -0.39 -0.42
C ASP A 88 5.36 -1.35 0.27
N ARG A 89 5.79 -1.99 1.36
CA ARG A 89 5.01 -2.95 2.14
C ARG A 89 3.86 -2.33 2.96
N CYS A 90 3.80 -1.02 3.05
CA CYS A 90 2.81 -0.31 3.88
C CYS A 90 1.67 0.30 3.04
N GLY A 91 1.69 0.08 1.73
CA GLY A 91 0.70 0.56 0.77
C GLY A 91 1.34 1.11 -0.50
N GLY A 92 2.64 1.42 -0.46
CA GLY A 92 3.36 2.03 -1.58
C GLY A 92 3.45 1.17 -2.83
N ASP A 93 3.53 -0.15 -2.72
CA ASP A 93 3.59 -1.01 -3.90
C ASP A 93 2.29 -0.98 -4.72
N ASP A 94 1.16 -0.90 -4.01
CA ASP A 94 -0.19 -0.81 -4.58
C ASP A 94 -0.54 0.57 -5.13
N PHE A 95 0.32 1.58 -4.91
CA PHE A 95 0.04 2.94 -5.36
C PHE A 95 -0.07 2.99 -6.90
N PRO A 96 -1.14 3.59 -7.46
CA PRO A 96 -1.33 3.63 -8.90
C PRO A 96 -0.21 4.39 -9.63
N LYS A 97 0.46 3.70 -10.56
CA LYS A 97 1.55 4.24 -11.38
C LYS A 97 1.11 4.62 -12.81
N THR A 98 -0.09 4.21 -13.21
CA THR A 98 -0.63 4.47 -14.56
C THR A 98 -1.14 5.90 -14.69
N ALA A 99 -0.62 6.62 -15.68
CA ALA A 99 -1.05 7.98 -16.00
C ALA A 99 -2.55 8.04 -16.32
N GLY A 100 -3.21 9.11 -15.88
CA GLY A 100 -4.66 9.30 -16.00
C GLY A 100 -5.48 8.70 -14.86
N THR A 101 -4.90 7.83 -14.03
CA THR A 101 -5.59 7.27 -12.86
C THR A 101 -5.99 8.37 -11.88
N MET A 102 -7.24 8.33 -11.40
CA MET A 102 -7.75 9.25 -10.40
C MET A 102 -7.58 8.67 -9.00
N ILE A 103 -6.98 9.45 -8.11
CA ILE A 103 -6.81 9.09 -6.69
C ILE A 103 -7.43 10.16 -5.79
N ARG A 104 -7.72 9.76 -4.56
CA ARG A 104 -8.16 10.65 -3.48
C ARG A 104 -7.13 10.63 -2.36
N LEU A 105 -6.55 11.78 -2.06
CA LEU A 105 -5.82 11.97 -0.82
C LEU A 105 -6.76 12.47 0.26
N THR A 106 -6.57 11.95 1.47
CA THR A 106 -7.21 12.42 2.71
C THR A 106 -6.13 12.88 3.69
N GLY A 107 -6.52 13.61 4.75
CA GLY A 107 -5.56 14.14 5.73
C GLY A 107 -4.90 15.46 5.29
N LYS A 108 -3.60 15.60 5.54
CA LYS A 108 -2.87 16.89 5.41
C LYS A 108 -2.92 17.47 3.99
N ASP A 109 -2.73 16.62 2.98
CA ASP A 109 -2.71 17.02 1.56
C ASP A 109 -3.99 16.59 0.83
N ALA A 110 -5.13 16.66 1.53
CA ALA A 110 -6.40 16.20 0.99
C ALA A 110 -6.75 16.85 -0.36
N GLY A 111 -7.35 16.03 -1.22
CA GLY A 111 -7.79 16.45 -2.55
C GLY A 111 -7.90 15.30 -3.53
N THR A 112 -8.45 15.59 -4.70
CA THR A 112 -8.44 14.64 -5.83
C THR A 112 -7.24 14.95 -6.71
N TYR A 113 -6.50 13.91 -7.07
CA TYR A 113 -5.31 14.03 -7.91
C TYR A 113 -5.42 13.08 -9.09
N ARG A 114 -4.86 13.50 -10.22
CA ARG A 114 -4.61 12.65 -11.38
C ARG A 114 -3.14 12.24 -11.37
N VAL A 115 -2.90 10.95 -11.55
CA VAL A 115 -1.56 10.39 -11.73
C VAL A 115 -1.02 10.81 -13.09
N GLU A 116 0.19 11.36 -13.13
CA GLU A 116 0.90 11.70 -14.38
C GLU A 116 1.86 10.57 -14.80
N GLY A 117 2.08 9.60 -13.92
CA GLY A 117 2.97 8.45 -14.13
C GLY A 117 4.23 8.53 -13.27
N VAL A 118 5.06 7.49 -13.35
CA VAL A 118 6.39 7.48 -12.74
C VAL A 118 7.30 8.41 -13.53
N VAL A 119 7.83 9.43 -12.87
CA VAL A 119 8.66 10.48 -13.50
C VAL A 119 10.14 10.35 -13.18
N ALA A 120 10.50 9.54 -12.18
CA ALA A 120 11.88 9.19 -11.90
C ALA A 120 11.98 7.86 -11.14
N HIS A 121 13.10 7.17 -11.38
CA HIS A 121 13.64 6.14 -10.50
C HIS A 121 14.97 6.66 -9.96
N LEU A 122 15.08 6.86 -8.66
CA LEU A 122 16.28 7.36 -8.01
C LEU A 122 16.78 6.36 -6.97
N ASN A 123 18.09 6.37 -6.71
CA ASN A 123 18.69 5.54 -5.69
C ASN A 123 19.13 6.39 -4.50
N GLY A 124 18.61 6.12 -3.30
CA GLY A 124 18.91 6.91 -2.08
C GLY A 124 20.37 6.89 -1.63
N LYS A 125 21.23 6.01 -2.18
CA LYS A 125 22.69 6.04 -1.96
C LYS A 125 23.45 6.89 -2.98
N LYS A 126 22.81 7.30 -4.08
CA LYS A 126 23.44 8.01 -5.21
C LYS A 126 22.84 9.39 -5.45
N ASN A 127 21.53 9.50 -5.26
CA ASN A 127 20.73 10.67 -5.55
C ASN A 127 20.36 11.42 -4.28
N THR A 128 20.05 12.70 -4.46
CA THR A 128 19.58 13.60 -3.40
C THR A 128 18.20 14.16 -3.74
N SER A 129 17.57 14.88 -2.80
CA SER A 129 16.30 15.56 -3.05
C SER A 129 16.37 16.64 -4.15
N ALA A 130 17.57 17.08 -4.53
CA ALA A 130 17.76 17.97 -5.67
C ALA A 130 17.49 17.28 -7.02
N ASP A 131 17.63 15.95 -7.08
CA ASP A 131 17.41 15.16 -8.30
C ASP A 131 15.94 14.84 -8.55
N ILE A 132 15.07 15.10 -7.57
CA ILE A 132 13.64 14.84 -7.71
C ILE A 132 13.04 15.84 -8.71
N PRO A 133 12.35 15.36 -9.77
CA PRO A 133 11.71 16.22 -10.76
C PRO A 133 10.78 17.27 -10.14
N ARG A 134 10.77 18.47 -10.72
CA ARG A 134 10.00 19.63 -10.22
C ARG A 134 8.83 19.94 -11.16
N GLY A 135 7.91 20.79 -10.70
CA GLY A 135 6.80 21.31 -11.53
C GLY A 135 5.49 20.55 -11.44
N TYR A 136 5.38 19.57 -10.55
CA TYR A 136 4.14 18.85 -10.24
C TYR A 136 3.48 19.41 -8.98
N ASP A 137 2.16 19.22 -8.84
CA ASP A 137 1.45 19.67 -7.65
C ASP A 137 1.83 18.82 -6.42
N LEU A 138 2.16 17.54 -6.61
CA LEU A 138 2.64 16.62 -5.59
C LEU A 138 3.41 15.45 -6.22
N ILE A 139 4.35 14.87 -5.49
CA ILE A 139 5.01 13.61 -5.86
C ILE A 139 4.75 12.56 -4.78
N TYR A 140 4.45 11.33 -5.20
CA TYR A 140 4.40 10.16 -4.34
C TYR A 140 5.69 9.35 -4.49
N GLN A 141 6.39 9.11 -3.39
CA GLN A 141 7.60 8.32 -3.33
C GLN A 141 7.33 6.98 -2.64
N THR A 142 7.81 5.89 -3.24
CA THR A 142 7.87 4.57 -2.61
C THR A 142 9.11 3.80 -3.07
N CYS A 143 9.54 2.79 -2.32
CA CYS A 143 10.50 1.82 -2.80
C CYS A 143 9.92 1.05 -4.00
N ASP A 144 10.75 0.78 -5.03
CA ASP A 144 10.37 -0.09 -6.15
C ASP A 144 10.96 -1.50 -6.03
N THR A 145 12.19 -1.62 -5.52
CA THR A 145 12.91 -2.87 -5.30
C THR A 145 14.00 -2.66 -4.26
N GLY A 146 13.89 -3.38 -3.15
CA GLY A 146 14.81 -3.25 -2.01
C GLY A 146 14.62 -1.93 -1.26
N PHE A 147 15.63 -1.49 -0.53
CA PHE A 147 15.51 -0.37 0.44
C PHE A 147 16.04 0.97 -0.07
N THR A 148 16.57 1.01 -1.28
CA THR A 148 17.27 2.21 -1.79
C THR A 148 16.81 2.66 -3.15
N ASN A 149 16.20 1.77 -3.95
CA ASN A 149 15.67 2.15 -5.24
C ASN A 149 14.24 2.61 -5.02
N MET A 150 13.99 3.84 -5.45
CA MET A 150 12.76 4.56 -5.17
C MET A 150 12.13 4.96 -6.49
N SER A 151 10.82 4.77 -6.60
CA SER A 151 10.00 5.34 -7.67
C SER A 151 9.34 6.63 -7.20
N PHE A 152 9.27 7.62 -8.09
CA PHE A 152 8.62 8.90 -7.87
C PHE A 152 7.50 9.06 -8.88
N THR A 153 6.26 9.00 -8.41
CA THR A 153 5.04 9.14 -9.22
C THR A 153 4.52 10.56 -9.09
N ALA A 154 4.41 11.27 -10.22
CA ALA A 154 3.91 12.63 -10.23
C ALA A 154 2.38 12.67 -10.17
N LEU A 155 1.87 13.70 -9.48
CA LEU A 155 0.44 13.95 -9.27
C LEU A 155 0.10 15.39 -9.64
N THR A 156 -0.98 15.56 -10.39
CA THR A 156 -1.61 16.86 -10.65
C THR A 156 -2.90 16.97 -9.85
N LYS A 157 -3.06 18.05 -9.10
CA LYS A 157 -4.27 18.31 -8.33
C LYS A 157 -5.40 18.71 -9.28
N VAL A 158 -6.54 18.03 -9.16
CA VAL A 158 -7.74 18.44 -9.89
C VAL A 158 -8.34 19.64 -9.17
N ARG A 159 -8.29 20.79 -9.85
CA ARG A 159 -8.92 22.04 -9.39
C ARG A 159 -10.34 22.11 -9.96
N PRO A 160 -11.34 22.53 -9.16
CA PRO A 160 -12.68 22.81 -9.65
C PRO A 160 -12.70 23.99 -10.64
#